data_AF-A0A846XLL6-F1
#
_entry.id   AF-A0A846XLL6-F1
#
_cell.length_a   1.000
_cell.length_b   1.000
_cell.length_c   1.000
_cell.angle_alpha   90.00
_cell.angle_beta   90.00
_cell.angle_gamma   90.00
#
_symmetry.space_group_name_H-M   'P 1'
#
loop_
_entity.id
_entity.type
_entity.pdbx_description
1 polymer ?
#
loop_
_entity_poly.entity_id
_entity_poly.type
_entity_poly.pdbx_seq_one_letter_code
_entity_poly.pdbx_strand_id
1 'polypeptide(L)'
;MSAPEPIHDLARGDVAVSRQLSKALQVIMAGTADKQLRNQIRAILDGRGSARELMHSDAFNIVLDRTMPAAMEQFADMPENERQRLAAQGQAQLDQLRNLPPEWSTPPRPAEPPPQPPVEQQPVPPVVAASPARRKSYKDQVVTPDEPDEDDLYFSDRRKNGWLR
;
A
#
# COMPACT_ATOMS: atom_id res chain seq x y z
N MET A 1 14.35 -2.06 -2.56
CA MET A 1 13.35 -1.64 -1.54
C MET A 1 12.30 -0.84 -2.27
N SER A 2 11.14 -1.42 -2.57
CA SER A 2 10.05 -0.68 -3.19
C SER A 2 9.18 -0.11 -2.07
N ALA A 3 9.07 1.22 -2.02
CA ALA A 3 8.34 1.97 -1.01
C ALA A 3 6.84 1.59 -1.00
N PRO A 4 6.11 1.83 0.11
CA PRO A 4 4.67 1.59 0.15
C PRO A 4 4.03 2.44 -0.93
N GLU A 5 3.14 1.85 -1.73
CA GLU A 5 2.26 2.68 -2.56
C GLU A 5 1.43 3.50 -1.57
N PRO A 6 1.67 4.81 -1.47
CA PRO A 6 0.99 5.61 -0.48
C PRO A 6 -0.49 5.65 -0.87
N ILE A 7 -1.35 5.02 -0.06
CA ILE A 7 -2.78 5.12 -0.27
C ILE A 7 -3.17 6.54 0.13
N HIS A 8 -3.30 7.41 -0.85
CA HIS A 8 -3.80 8.75 -0.63
C HIS A 8 -5.29 8.69 -0.31
N ASP A 9 -5.69 9.43 0.71
CA ASP A 9 -7.09 9.57 1.07
C ASP A 9 -7.81 10.41 0.01
N LEU A 10 -8.39 9.73 -0.98
CA LEU A 10 -9.18 10.35 -2.04
C LEU A 10 -10.66 10.46 -1.64
N ALA A 11 -11.09 9.72 -0.62
CA ALA A 11 -12.48 9.51 -0.26
C ALA A 11 -12.85 9.91 1.17
N ARG A 12 -12.07 10.82 1.79
CA ARG A 12 -12.28 11.33 3.16
C ARG A 12 -12.39 10.23 4.22
N GLY A 13 -11.48 9.27 4.18
CA GLY A 13 -11.30 8.25 5.20
C GLY A 13 -11.83 6.86 4.83
N ASP A 14 -12.56 6.70 3.71
CA ASP A 14 -12.88 5.36 3.21
C ASP A 14 -11.72 4.81 2.38
N VAL A 15 -10.96 3.89 2.99
CA VAL A 15 -9.79 3.25 2.39
C VAL A 15 -10.17 2.40 1.17
N ALA A 16 -11.32 1.73 1.17
CA ALA A 16 -11.73 0.90 0.04
C ALA A 16 -12.13 1.76 -1.16
N VAL A 17 -12.88 2.83 -0.91
CA VAL A 17 -13.24 3.79 -1.97
C VAL A 17 -11.97 4.47 -2.50
N SER A 18 -11.04 4.87 -1.62
CA SER A 18 -9.76 5.45 -2.04
C SER A 18 -8.96 4.50 -2.93
N ARG A 19 -8.84 3.22 -2.56
CA ARG A 19 -8.19 2.19 -3.37
C ARG A 19 -8.86 2.01 -4.73
N GLN A 20 -10.20 1.95 -4.75
CA GLN A 20 -10.96 1.79 -5.98
C GLN A 20 -10.79 3.01 -6.90
N LEU A 21 -10.82 4.22 -6.34
CA LEU A 21 -10.58 5.46 -7.08
C LEU A 21 -9.17 5.51 -7.65
N SER A 22 -8.14 5.14 -6.88
CA SER A 22 -6.77 5.07 -7.37
C SER A 22 -6.63 4.11 -8.56
N LYS A 23 -7.25 2.93 -8.48
CA LYS A 23 -7.28 1.97 -9.61
C LYS A 23 -7.98 2.56 -10.83
N ALA A 24 -9.13 3.21 -10.66
CA ALA A 24 -9.85 3.84 -11.76
C ALA A 24 -9.02 4.94 -12.43
N LEU A 25 -8.34 5.77 -11.63
CA LEU A 25 -7.43 6.80 -12.12
C LEU A 25 -6.24 6.22 -12.88
N GLN A 26 -5.66 5.11 -12.42
CA GLN A 26 -4.59 4.41 -13.14
C GLN A 26 -5.06 3.92 -14.53
N VAL A 27 -6.29 3.39 -14.62
CA VAL A 27 -6.87 2.96 -15.91
C VAL A 27 -7.07 4.15 -16.85
N ILE A 28 -7.62 5.27 -16.37
CA ILE A 28 -7.81 6.49 -17.17
C ILE A 28 -6.45 7.03 -17.63
N MET A 29 -5.44 7.04 -16.75
CA MET A 29 -4.08 7.48 -17.06
C MET A 29 -3.44 6.65 -18.17
N ALA A 30 -3.70 5.34 -18.19
CA ALA A 30 -3.21 4.41 -19.22
C ALA A 30 -3.94 4.60 -20.57
N GLY A 31 -5.23 4.91 -20.55
CA GLY A 31 -6.06 5.06 -21.75
C GLY A 31 -6.05 6.46 -22.37
N THR A 32 -5.64 7.50 -21.65
CA THR A 32 -5.70 8.88 -22.16
C THR A 32 -4.51 9.24 -23.04
N ALA A 33 -4.77 9.88 -24.19
CA ALA A 33 -3.76 10.50 -25.05
C ALA A 33 -3.36 11.93 -24.58
N ASP A 34 -4.19 12.55 -23.73
CA ASP A 34 -3.97 13.91 -23.25
C ASP A 34 -2.87 13.95 -22.17
N LYS A 35 -1.79 14.69 -22.45
CA LYS A 35 -0.64 14.81 -21.55
C LYS A 35 -0.96 15.62 -20.29
N GLN A 36 -1.79 16.65 -20.40
CA GLN A 36 -2.20 17.48 -19.26
C GLN A 36 -3.02 16.65 -18.29
N LEU A 37 -4.03 15.93 -18.79
CA LEU A 37 -4.89 15.08 -17.97
C LEU A 37 -4.07 13.97 -17.29
N ARG A 38 -3.15 13.34 -18.03
CA ARG A 38 -2.25 12.32 -17.47
C ARG A 38 -1.40 12.86 -16.33
N ASN A 39 -0.86 14.07 -16.48
CA ASN A 39 -0.03 14.71 -15.45
C ASN A 39 -0.85 15.08 -14.20
N GLN A 40 -2.07 15.57 -14.37
CA GLN A 40 -2.99 15.87 -13.26
C GLN A 40 -3.36 14.60 -12.49
N ILE A 41 -3.71 13.51 -13.20
CA ILE A 41 -4.01 12.22 -12.57
C ILE A 41 -2.80 11.71 -11.80
N ARG A 42 -1.59 11.77 -12.38
CA ARG A 42 -0.36 11.39 -11.68
C ARG A 42 -0.14 12.23 -10.42
N ALA A 43 -0.35 13.55 -10.48
CA ALA A 43 -0.18 14.40 -9.31
C ALA A 43 -1.14 14.00 -8.16
N ILE A 44 -2.35 13.57 -8.47
CA ILE A 44 -3.32 13.07 -7.48
C ILE A 44 -2.88 11.72 -6.91
N LEU A 45 -2.43 10.81 -7.77
CA LEU A 45 -1.90 9.50 -7.35
C LEU A 45 -0.59 9.62 -6.53
N ASP A 46 0.16 10.71 -6.68
CA ASP A 46 1.34 11.03 -5.86
C ASP A 46 0.99 11.83 -4.58
N GLY A 47 -0.28 12.15 -4.37
CA GLY A 47 -0.75 12.96 -3.22
C GLY A 47 -0.40 14.44 -3.29
N ARG A 48 0.04 14.93 -4.45
CA ARG A 48 0.37 16.33 -4.73
C ARG A 48 -0.81 17.12 -5.30
N GLY A 49 -1.94 16.47 -5.56
CA GLY A 49 -3.16 17.06 -6.08
C GLY A 49 -4.40 16.42 -5.45
N SER A 50 -5.58 16.96 -5.76
CA SER A 50 -6.85 16.46 -5.21
C SER A 50 -7.85 16.07 -6.30
N ALA A 51 -8.73 15.11 -5.99
CA ALA A 51 -9.85 14.77 -6.87
C ALA A 51 -10.78 15.97 -7.15
N ARG A 52 -10.92 16.88 -6.16
CA ARG A 52 -11.69 18.13 -6.35
C ARG A 52 -11.06 19.00 -7.43
N GLU A 53 -9.74 19.15 -7.44
CA GLU A 53 -9.04 19.92 -8.47
C GLU A 53 -9.18 19.30 -9.86
N LEU A 54 -9.16 17.96 -9.95
CA LEU A 54 -9.43 17.24 -11.20
C LEU A 54 -10.80 17.58 -11.79
N MET A 55 -11.84 17.64 -10.95
CA MET A 55 -13.20 17.99 -11.36
C MET A 55 -13.31 19.43 -11.89
N HIS A 56 -12.37 20.30 -11.55
CA HIS A 56 -12.31 21.67 -12.06
C HIS A 56 -11.39 21.80 -13.28
N SER A 57 -10.78 20.70 -13.75
CA SER A 57 -9.90 20.72 -14.91
C SER A 57 -10.68 20.73 -16.23
N ASP A 58 -10.37 21.67 -17.11
CA ASP A 58 -10.93 21.73 -18.46
C ASP A 58 -10.68 20.43 -19.26
N ALA A 59 -9.47 19.87 -19.15
CA ALA A 59 -9.11 18.64 -19.87
C ALA A 59 -9.93 17.44 -19.38
N PHE A 60 -10.23 17.37 -18.09
CA PHE A 60 -11.10 16.33 -17.54
C PHE A 60 -12.57 16.56 -17.92
N ASN A 61 -13.05 17.81 -17.85
CA ASN A 61 -14.43 18.16 -18.20
C ASN A 61 -14.75 17.86 -19.67
N ILE A 62 -13.83 18.12 -20.60
CA ILE A 62 -14.02 17.73 -22.01
C ILE A 62 -14.23 16.21 -22.17
N VAL A 63 -13.51 15.39 -21.40
CA VAL A 63 -13.68 13.93 -21.43
C VAL A 63 -15.01 13.53 -20.77
N LEU A 64 -15.36 14.16 -19.66
CA LEU A 64 -16.60 13.91 -18.95
C LEU A 64 -17.81 14.26 -19.82
N ASP A 65 -17.83 15.44 -20.44
CA ASP A 65 -18.92 15.90 -21.30
C ASP A 65 -19.17 14.98 -22.49
N ARG A 66 -18.12 14.30 -22.98
CA ARG A 66 -18.23 13.34 -24.10
C ARG A 66 -18.73 11.97 -23.66
N THR A 67 -18.44 11.54 -22.45
CA THR A 67 -18.71 10.16 -21.99
C THR A 67 -19.94 10.05 -21.09
N MET A 68 -20.21 11.10 -20.30
CA MET A 68 -21.28 11.10 -19.30
C MET A 68 -22.69 10.98 -19.89
N PRO A 69 -23.05 11.63 -21.01
CA PRO A 69 -24.39 11.49 -21.58
C PRO A 69 -24.76 10.04 -21.91
N ALA A 70 -23.87 9.33 -22.62
CA ALA A 70 -24.07 7.92 -22.96
C ALA A 70 -24.13 7.02 -21.72
N ALA A 71 -23.31 7.30 -20.71
CA ALA A 71 -23.33 6.55 -19.46
C ALA A 71 -24.64 6.76 -18.67
N MET A 72 -25.20 7.98 -18.70
CA MET A 72 -26.48 8.29 -18.05
C MET A 72 -27.66 7.65 -18.79
N GLU A 73 -27.66 7.61 -20.11
CA GLU A 73 -28.66 6.89 -20.90
C GLU A 73 -28.64 5.39 -20.58
N GLN A 74 -27.45 4.78 -20.60
CA GLN A 74 -27.28 3.37 -20.22
C GLN A 74 -27.77 3.08 -18.81
N PHE A 75 -27.55 4.00 -17.87
CA PHE A 75 -28.02 3.86 -16.51
C PHE A 75 -29.54 3.99 -16.40
N ALA A 76 -30.15 4.92 -17.14
CA ALA A 76 -31.59 5.14 -17.17
C ALA A 76 -32.34 3.94 -17.79
N ASP A 77 -31.77 3.33 -18.82
CA ASP A 77 -32.32 2.15 -19.48
C ASP A 77 -32.09 0.86 -18.69
N MET A 78 -31.28 0.90 -17.62
CA MET A 78 -30.92 -0.28 -16.86
C MET A 78 -32.09 -0.79 -16.00
N PRO A 79 -32.49 -2.07 -16.16
CA PRO A 79 -33.52 -2.69 -15.34
C PRO A 79 -33.20 -2.60 -13.84
N GLU A 80 -34.22 -2.41 -13.00
CA GLU A 80 -34.05 -2.27 -11.54
C GLU A 80 -33.36 -3.48 -10.91
N ASN A 81 -33.69 -4.70 -11.34
CA ASN A 81 -33.05 -5.92 -10.85
C ASN A 81 -31.56 -5.97 -11.21
N GLU A 82 -31.19 -5.47 -12.39
CA GLU A 82 -29.80 -5.37 -12.81
C GLU A 82 -29.04 -4.30 -12.03
N ARG A 83 -29.66 -3.13 -11.81
CA ARG A 83 -29.09 -2.08 -10.94
C ARG A 83 -28.82 -2.60 -9.54
N GLN A 84 -29.76 -3.32 -8.93
CA GLN A 84 -29.58 -3.93 -7.61
C GLN A 84 -28.46 -4.97 -7.59
N ARG A 85 -28.36 -5.82 -8.62
CA ARG A 85 -27.28 -6.80 -8.75
C ARG A 85 -25.92 -6.13 -8.81
N LEU A 86 -25.78 -5.08 -9.62
CA LEU A 86 -24.51 -4.33 -9.75
C LEU A 86 -24.16 -3.58 -8.46
N ALA A 87 -25.15 -3.01 -7.77
CA ALA A 87 -24.94 -2.37 -6.47
C ALA A 87 -24.44 -3.38 -5.43
N ALA A 88 -25.06 -4.57 -5.35
CA ALA A 88 -24.64 -5.63 -4.45
C ALA A 88 -23.22 -6.13 -4.79
N GLN A 89 -22.90 -6.29 -6.08
CA GLN A 89 -21.57 -6.64 -6.54
C GLN A 89 -20.53 -5.57 -6.15
N GLY A 90 -20.85 -4.29 -6.38
CA GLY A 90 -19.98 -3.18 -6.02
C GLY A 90 -19.73 -3.10 -4.51
N GLN A 91 -20.77 -3.31 -3.70
CA GLN A 91 -20.63 -3.36 -2.24
C GLN A 91 -19.72 -4.51 -1.81
N ALA A 92 -19.91 -5.70 -2.37
CA ALA A 92 -19.04 -6.84 -2.07
C ALA A 92 -17.56 -6.58 -2.45
N GLN A 93 -17.31 -5.89 -3.57
CA GLN A 93 -15.96 -5.49 -3.97
C GLN A 93 -15.36 -4.47 -3.00
N LEU A 94 -16.13 -3.47 -2.57
CA LEU A 94 -15.67 -2.50 -1.58
C LEU A 94 -15.38 -3.18 -0.24
N ASP A 95 -16.22 -4.11 0.21
CA ASP A 95 -16.00 -4.86 1.44
C ASP A 95 -14.73 -5.72 1.37
N GLN A 96 -14.46 -6.35 0.22
CA GLN A 96 -13.18 -7.03 -0.01
C GLN A 96 -12.00 -6.05 0.09
N LEU A 97 -12.10 -4.87 -0.53
CA LEU A 97 -11.05 -3.85 -0.49
C LEU A 97 -10.83 -3.27 0.91
N ARG A 98 -11.84 -3.24 1.78
CA ARG A 98 -11.68 -2.83 3.21
C ARG A 98 -10.88 -3.86 3.98
N ASN A 99 -11.14 -5.15 3.74
CA ASN A 99 -10.55 -6.26 4.45
C ASN A 99 -9.20 -6.71 3.88
N LEU A 100 -8.84 -6.28 2.66
CA LEU A 100 -7.52 -6.56 2.12
C LEU A 100 -6.45 -5.90 3.01
N PRO A 101 -5.53 -6.68 3.60
CA PRO A 101 -4.33 -6.07 4.18
C PRO A 101 -3.62 -5.27 3.08
N PRO A 102 -2.91 -4.18 3.41
CA PRO A 102 -1.96 -3.61 2.46
C PRO A 102 -1.10 -4.76 1.93
N GLU A 103 -0.81 -4.81 0.61
CA GLU A 103 -0.20 -5.94 -0.12
C GLU A 103 1.11 -6.51 0.49
N TRP A 104 1.59 -5.96 1.59
CA TRP A 104 2.83 -6.28 2.26
C TRP A 104 2.75 -7.42 3.27
N SER A 105 1.60 -8.11 3.41
CA SER A 105 1.52 -9.27 4.32
C SER A 105 1.85 -10.62 3.67
N THR A 106 2.15 -10.66 2.37
CA THR A 106 2.72 -11.87 1.74
C THR A 106 4.09 -11.53 1.18
N PRO A 107 5.19 -11.85 1.88
CA PRO A 107 6.48 -11.90 1.21
C PRO A 107 6.34 -12.87 0.02
N PRO A 108 6.87 -12.54 -1.17
CA PRO A 108 7.02 -13.54 -2.22
C PRO A 108 7.84 -14.67 -1.60
N ARG A 109 7.26 -15.87 -1.50
CA ARG A 109 8.02 -17.07 -1.15
C ARG A 109 9.19 -17.09 -2.13
N PRO A 110 10.46 -17.01 -1.67
CA PRO A 110 11.59 -17.18 -2.57
C PRO A 110 11.37 -18.50 -3.28
N ALA A 111 11.39 -18.48 -4.62
CA ALA A 111 11.33 -19.71 -5.40
C ALA A 111 12.40 -20.65 -4.82
N GLU A 112 11.95 -21.76 -4.23
CA GLU A 112 12.85 -22.82 -3.80
C GLU A 112 13.74 -23.15 -5.00
N PRO A 113 15.07 -23.06 -4.90
CA PRO A 113 15.92 -23.54 -5.96
C PRO A 113 15.60 -25.02 -6.18
N PRO A 114 15.59 -25.50 -7.44
CA PRO A 114 15.29 -26.90 -7.73
C PRO A 114 16.25 -27.81 -6.94
N PRO A 115 15.81 -29.02 -6.54
CA PRO A 115 16.60 -29.90 -5.70
C PRO A 115 17.94 -30.19 -6.40
N GLN A 116 19.03 -29.72 -5.79
CA GLN A 116 20.38 -30.06 -6.25
C GLN A 116 20.65 -31.54 -5.90
N PRO A 117 21.29 -32.31 -6.80
CA PRO A 117 21.64 -33.70 -6.53
C PRO A 117 22.70 -33.79 -5.41
N PRO A 118 22.82 -34.95 -4.73
CA PRO A 118 23.69 -35.09 -3.56
C PRO A 118 25.15 -34.97 -3.97
N VAL A 119 25.87 -33.98 -3.42
CA VAL A 119 27.32 -33.85 -3.63
C VAL A 119 28.03 -34.75 -2.63
N GLU A 120 28.70 -35.79 -3.14
CA GLU A 120 29.56 -36.69 -2.38
C GLU A 120 30.68 -35.91 -1.67
N GLN A 121 30.88 -36.24 -0.39
CA GLN A 121 31.86 -35.61 0.49
C GLN A 121 33.29 -36.03 0.09
N GLN A 122 34.15 -35.08 -0.29
CA GLN A 122 35.60 -35.28 -0.35
C GLN A 122 36.30 -34.76 0.92
N PRO A 123 37.35 -35.43 1.43
CA PRO A 123 37.90 -35.20 2.77
C PRO A 123 38.93 -34.07 2.82
N VAL A 124 38.89 -33.26 3.89
CA VAL A 124 39.89 -32.24 4.25
C VAL A 124 40.91 -32.80 5.26
N PRO A 125 42.20 -32.39 5.24
CA PRO A 125 43.22 -32.84 6.20
C PRO A 125 43.12 -32.08 7.55
N PRO A 126 43.73 -32.59 8.64
CA PRO A 126 43.37 -32.20 10.00
C PRO A 126 44.22 -31.03 10.51
N VAL A 127 43.57 -30.03 11.11
CA VAL A 127 44.23 -29.03 11.97
C VAL A 127 43.68 -29.14 13.38
N VAL A 128 44.54 -29.73 14.22
CA VAL A 128 44.76 -29.63 15.68
C VAL A 128 43.69 -28.96 16.55
N ALA A 129 43.29 -29.72 17.59
CA ALA A 129 42.30 -29.39 18.61
C ALA A 129 42.74 -28.29 19.61
N ALA A 130 41.79 -27.43 20.02
CA ALA A 130 41.81 -26.70 21.28
C ALA A 130 40.38 -26.31 21.75
N SER A 131 39.89 -27.03 22.75
CA SER A 131 38.98 -26.70 23.88
C SER A 131 37.62 -25.97 23.69
N PRO A 132 36.61 -26.30 24.54
CA PRO A 132 35.21 -25.91 24.33
C PRO A 132 34.88 -24.56 24.98
N ALA A 133 34.77 -23.50 24.19
CA ALA A 133 34.22 -22.23 24.65
C ALA A 133 32.73 -22.12 24.28
N ARG A 134 31.87 -22.13 25.30
CA ARG A 134 30.43 -21.86 25.21
C ARG A 134 30.17 -20.61 24.35
N ARG A 135 29.44 -20.78 23.24
CA ARG A 135 28.85 -19.67 22.49
C ARG A 135 27.83 -18.97 23.38
N LYS A 136 28.19 -17.82 23.96
CA LYS A 136 27.23 -16.95 24.66
C LYS A 136 26.22 -16.42 23.64
N SER A 137 24.94 -16.62 23.90
CA SER A 137 23.85 -16.07 23.12
C SER A 137 23.88 -14.54 23.21
N TYR A 138 23.90 -13.86 22.07
CA TYR A 138 23.78 -12.39 21.93
C TYR A 138 22.42 -11.82 22.38
N LYS A 139 21.64 -12.57 23.16
CA LYS A 139 20.27 -12.20 23.54
C LYS A 139 20.15 -11.24 24.72
N ASP A 140 21.24 -10.97 25.44
CA ASP A 140 21.18 -10.18 26.69
C ASP A 140 22.07 -8.91 26.68
N GLN A 141 22.55 -8.46 25.52
CA GLN A 141 23.29 -7.19 25.47
C GLN A 141 22.32 -6.02 25.31
N VAL A 142 21.60 -5.70 26.39
CA VAL A 142 20.87 -4.44 26.53
C VAL A 142 21.92 -3.35 26.74
N VAL A 143 22.36 -2.73 25.65
CA VAL A 143 23.09 -1.46 25.70
C VAL A 143 22.06 -0.39 26.04
N THR A 144 21.98 -0.02 27.31
CA THR A 144 21.29 1.20 27.73
C THR A 144 22.31 2.33 27.61
N PRO A 145 22.13 3.32 26.71
CA PRO A 145 22.96 4.51 26.69
C PRO A 145 22.80 5.24 28.05
N ASP A 146 23.88 5.75 28.61
CA ASP A 146 23.86 6.51 29.89
C ASP A 146 23.08 7.83 29.79
N GLU A 147 22.66 8.24 28.58
CA GLU A 147 21.91 9.47 28.33
C GLU A 147 20.46 9.14 27.95
N PRO A 148 19.46 9.82 28.57
CA PRO A 148 18.07 9.66 28.17
C PRO A 148 17.89 10.08 26.71
N ASP A 149 17.26 9.23 25.92
CA ASP A 149 16.95 9.53 24.53
C ASP A 149 15.83 10.59 24.42
N GLU A 150 15.63 11.10 23.21
CA GLU A 150 14.59 12.12 22.96
C GLU A 150 13.18 11.61 23.35
N ASP A 151 12.97 10.30 23.28
CA ASP A 151 11.73 9.64 23.67
C ASP A 151 11.55 9.64 25.20
N ASP A 152 12.59 9.31 25.97
CA ASP A 152 12.60 9.38 27.44
C ASP A 152 12.28 10.80 27.93
N LEU A 153 12.84 11.82 27.28
CA LEU A 153 12.56 13.22 27.57
C LEU A 153 11.09 13.57 27.25
N TYR A 154 10.60 13.14 26.09
CA TYR A 154 9.22 13.37 25.67
C TYR A 154 8.19 12.76 26.63
N PHE A 155 8.41 11.53 27.09
CA PHE A 155 7.49 10.86 28.03
C PHE A 155 7.62 11.41 29.45
N SER A 156 8.80 11.86 29.88
CA SER A 156 8.98 12.47 31.19
C SER A 156 8.30 13.85 31.27
N ASP A 157 8.35 14.65 30.21
CA ASP A 157 7.66 15.94 30.13
C ASP A 157 6.14 15.76 30.23
N ARG A 158 5.57 14.80 29.52
CA ARG A 158 4.12 14.52 29.59
C ARG A 158 3.66 13.94 30.92
N ARG A 159 4.50 13.15 31.60
CA ARG A 159 4.22 12.70 32.97
C ARG A 159 4.23 13.89 33.95
N LYS A 160 5.16 14.83 33.80
CA LYS A 160 5.18 16.08 34.60
C LYS A 160 3.96 16.97 34.34
N ASN A 161 3.54 17.06 33.08
CA ASN A 161 2.41 17.88 32.66
C ASN A 161 1.04 17.21 32.90
N GLY A 162 1.02 15.97 33.42
CA GLY A 162 -0.21 15.25 33.80
C GLY A 162 -1.00 14.65 32.63
N TRP A 163 -0.38 14.54 31.45
CA TRP A 163 -1.01 14.03 30.23
C TRP A 163 -0.88 12.51 30.07
N LEU A 164 0.11 11.91 30.73
CA LEU A 164 0.25 10.46 30.88
C LEU A 164 0.13 10.11 32.37
N ARG A 165 -0.78 9.19 32.71
CA ARG A 165 -0.88 8.53 34.02
C ARG A 165 -0.52 7.06 33.89
#